data_AF-A0A438IK29-F1
#
_entry.id   AF-A0A438IK29-F1
#
_cell.length_a   1.000
_cell.length_b   1.000
_cell.length_c   1.000
_cell.angle_alpha   90.00
_cell.angle_beta   90.00
_cell.angle_gamma   90.00
#
_symmetry.space_group_name_H-M   'P 1'
#
loop_
_entity.id
_entity.type
_entity.pdbx_description
1 polymer ?
#
loop_
_entity_poly.entity_id
_entity_poly.type
_entity_poly.pdbx_seq_one_letter_code
_entity_poly.pdbx_strand_id
1 'polypeptide(L)'
;MPKLLTGNPSKGWPYLHRLLVDLFQFMEPFLRNAILGEPVHFLYRGTLRVLLVLLHDFPEFLCGYHFTFCDVIPPSCIQMRNIILSAFPRNMRLPDPSTPNLKIDLLVEINQSPLILSDVDASLKVKQMKTDVDEYLKMGQQGSSFLSGMKQRLLLLPIDAARAGTRYNIPLINSLVLYVGMQAMQQLKARTPPHVQPMASSPLAGFLVSAALDIFQTLLAELDTEGRYLFLNAVANQLRYPNTHTHYFSFILLYLFAESNQEIIPEQITRVLLERLIVSRPHPWGLLITFIELIKNPRYNFWNRTFISCAPEIEKLFESVSRSCGGANPLDESTVSGGFSENMH
;
A
#
# COMPACT_ATOMS: atom_id res chain seq x y z
N MET A 1 -7.90 11.18 -26.23
CA MET A 1 -7.84 11.15 -24.76
C MET A 1 -8.52 12.37 -24.11
N PRO A 2 -8.18 13.64 -24.40
CA PRO A 2 -8.78 14.79 -23.68
C PRO A 2 -10.31 14.84 -23.76
N LYS A 3 -10.91 14.63 -24.94
CA LYS A 3 -12.38 14.63 -25.12
C LYS A 3 -13.11 13.60 -24.23
N LEU A 4 -12.51 12.43 -23.98
CA LEU A 4 -13.09 11.40 -23.11
C LEU A 4 -12.96 11.77 -21.62
N LEU A 5 -11.94 12.56 -21.25
CA LEU A 5 -11.64 12.89 -19.86
C LEU A 5 -12.27 14.22 -19.41
N THR A 6 -12.43 15.20 -20.30
CA THR A 6 -12.96 16.54 -19.97
C THR A 6 -14.42 16.75 -20.34
N GLY A 7 -14.91 16.14 -21.42
CA GLY A 7 -16.23 16.46 -21.97
C GLY A 7 -17.39 16.06 -21.05
N ASN A 8 -17.39 14.80 -20.62
CA ASN A 8 -18.32 14.29 -19.61
C ASN A 8 -17.63 13.16 -18.83
N PRO A 9 -16.97 13.48 -17.70
CA PRO A 9 -16.17 12.52 -16.95
C PRO A 9 -16.92 11.23 -16.60
N SER A 10 -18.17 11.33 -16.13
CA SER A 10 -18.96 10.17 -15.71
C SER A 10 -19.32 9.22 -16.85
N LYS A 11 -19.38 9.72 -18.10
CA LYS A 11 -19.62 8.89 -19.29
C LYS A 11 -18.33 8.45 -19.98
N GLY A 12 -17.33 9.32 -20.05
CA GLY A 12 -16.12 9.07 -20.83
C GLY A 12 -15.05 8.26 -20.10
N TRP A 13 -14.94 8.41 -18.78
CA TRP A 13 -13.95 7.69 -17.98
C TRP A 13 -14.09 6.17 -18.06
N PRO A 14 -15.29 5.56 -17.99
CA PRO A 14 -15.43 4.11 -18.11
C PRO A 14 -14.85 3.53 -19.41
N TYR A 15 -14.96 4.27 -20.53
CA TYR A 15 -14.40 3.83 -21.81
C TYR A 15 -12.87 3.88 -21.82
N LEU A 16 -12.27 4.98 -21.34
CA LEU A 16 -10.81 5.06 -21.25
C LEU A 16 -10.25 4.06 -20.24
N HIS A 17 -10.93 3.87 -19.11
CA HIS A 17 -10.61 2.84 -18.12
C HIS A 17 -10.55 1.46 -18.78
N ARG A 18 -11.57 1.08 -19.54
CA ARG A 18 -11.60 -0.20 -20.26
C ARG A 18 -10.43 -0.35 -21.24
N LEU A 19 -10.15 0.67 -22.04
CA LEU A 19 -9.03 0.65 -22.99
C LEU A 19 -7.66 0.48 -22.30
N LEU A 20 -7.46 1.12 -21.14
CA LEU A 20 -6.23 0.97 -20.37
C LEU A 20 -6.13 -0.41 -19.71
N VAL A 21 -7.26 -0.95 -19.22
CA VAL A 21 -7.32 -2.32 -18.71
C VAL A 21 -6.96 -3.33 -19.81
N ASP A 22 -7.55 -3.18 -21.00
CA ASP A 22 -7.26 -4.05 -22.16
C ASP A 22 -5.77 -3.98 -22.54
N LEU A 23 -5.17 -2.78 -22.52
CA LEU A 23 -3.72 -2.58 -22.73
C LEU A 23 -2.88 -3.29 -21.67
N PHE A 24 -3.19 -3.11 -20.38
CA PHE A 24 -2.43 -3.71 -19.30
C PHE A 24 -2.54 -5.24 -19.31
N GLN A 25 -3.73 -5.79 -19.55
CA GLN A 25 -3.95 -7.23 -19.68
C GLN A 25 -3.18 -7.82 -20.87
N PHE A 26 -3.13 -7.11 -22.00
CA PHE A 26 -2.31 -7.55 -23.13
C PHE A 26 -0.81 -7.60 -22.79
N MET A 27 -0.32 -6.61 -22.03
CA MET A 27 1.09 -6.52 -21.65
C MET A 27 1.49 -7.45 -20.49
N GLU A 28 0.56 -7.80 -19.61
CA GLU A 28 0.75 -8.59 -18.38
C GLU A 28 1.70 -9.79 -18.55
N PRO A 29 1.49 -10.73 -19.51
CA PRO A 29 2.32 -11.92 -19.59
C PRO A 29 3.77 -11.62 -20.01
N PHE A 30 4.00 -10.56 -20.78
CA PHE A 30 5.35 -10.13 -21.16
C PHE A 30 6.07 -9.44 -20.00
N LEU A 31 5.33 -8.60 -19.27
CA LEU A 31 5.82 -7.85 -18.12
C LEU A 31 6.15 -8.78 -16.95
N ARG A 32 5.28 -9.75 -16.65
CA ARG A 32 5.48 -10.74 -15.58
C ARG A 32 6.78 -11.52 -15.74
N ASN A 33 7.06 -11.97 -16.97
CA ASN A 33 8.23 -12.79 -17.27
C ASN A 33 9.48 -11.97 -17.64
N ALA A 34 9.40 -10.63 -17.61
CA ALA A 34 10.45 -9.73 -18.08
C ALA A 34 10.93 -10.00 -19.52
N ILE A 35 10.05 -10.52 -20.39
CA ILE A 35 10.33 -10.80 -21.80
C ILE A 35 10.05 -9.53 -22.61
N LEU A 36 10.99 -8.58 -22.53
CA LEU A 36 10.86 -7.26 -23.15
C LEU A 36 11.63 -7.19 -24.47
N GLY A 37 11.18 -7.93 -25.48
CA GLY A 37 11.65 -7.74 -26.85
C GLY A 37 11.45 -6.30 -27.33
N GLU A 38 12.15 -5.87 -28.38
CA GLU A 38 12.14 -4.47 -28.85
C GLU A 38 10.72 -3.87 -29.02
N PRO A 39 9.74 -4.58 -29.64
CA PRO A 39 8.37 -4.04 -29.76
C PRO A 39 7.66 -3.87 -28.40
N VAL A 40 7.86 -4.82 -27.48
CA VAL A 40 7.25 -4.79 -26.14
C VAL A 40 7.87 -3.66 -25.31
N HIS A 41 9.19 -3.48 -25.39
CA HIS A 41 9.88 -2.39 -24.72
C HIS A 41 9.44 -1.01 -25.25
N PHE A 42 9.24 -0.88 -26.57
CA PHE A 42 8.66 0.33 -27.17
C PHE A 42 7.24 0.60 -26.65
N LEU A 43 6.39 -0.43 -26.62
CA LEU A 43 5.03 -0.34 -26.06
C LEU A 43 5.03 0.04 -24.58
N TYR A 44 5.94 -0.52 -23.78
CA TYR A 44 6.10 -0.19 -22.37
C TYR A 44 6.46 1.28 -22.17
N ARG A 45 7.43 1.81 -22.93
CA ARG A 45 7.77 3.24 -22.88
C ARG A 45 6.60 4.13 -23.29
N GLY A 46 5.86 3.75 -24.32
CA GLY A 46 4.64 4.45 -24.72
C GLY A 46 3.58 4.47 -23.61
N THR A 47 3.39 3.34 -22.95
CA THR A 47 2.45 3.17 -21.83
C THR A 47 2.84 4.03 -20.63
N LEU A 48 4.12 4.07 -20.27
CA LEU A 48 4.62 4.97 -19.23
C LEU A 48 4.35 6.44 -19.55
N ARG A 49 4.55 6.87 -20.80
CA ARG A 49 4.25 8.25 -21.22
C ARG A 49 2.76 8.57 -21.09
N VAL A 50 1.89 7.66 -21.49
CA VAL A 50 0.43 7.81 -21.30
C VAL A 50 0.08 7.94 -19.82
N LEU A 51 0.64 7.07 -18.96
CA LEU A 51 0.41 7.13 -17.52
C LEU A 51 0.92 8.44 -16.90
N LEU A 52 2.08 8.96 -17.32
CA LEU A 52 2.62 10.23 -16.85
C LEU A 52 1.75 11.42 -17.26
N VAL A 53 1.22 11.42 -18.49
CA VAL A 53 0.26 12.44 -18.94
C VAL A 53 -1.03 12.37 -18.12
N LEU A 54 -1.55 11.16 -17.86
CA LEU A 54 -2.73 10.99 -17.01
C LEU A 54 -2.47 11.45 -15.58
N LEU A 55 -1.30 11.18 -15.02
CA LEU A 55 -0.91 11.64 -13.69
C LEU A 55 -0.87 13.17 -13.61
N HIS A 56 -0.31 13.84 -14.62
CA HIS A 56 -0.19 15.28 -14.64
C HIS A 56 -1.53 16.00 -14.89
N ASP A 57 -2.25 15.59 -15.94
CA ASP A 57 -3.42 16.31 -16.43
C ASP A 57 -4.75 15.83 -15.82
N PHE A 58 -4.82 14.56 -15.41
CA PHE A 58 -6.05 13.88 -14.99
C PHE A 58 -5.85 12.95 -13.77
N PRO A 59 -5.20 13.40 -12.69
CA PRO A 59 -4.86 12.52 -11.57
C PRO A 59 -6.09 11.92 -10.89
N GLU A 60 -7.24 12.59 -10.88
CA GLU A 60 -8.47 12.07 -10.28
C GLU A 60 -9.00 10.82 -10.99
N PHE A 61 -8.76 10.70 -12.30
CA PHE A 61 -9.10 9.49 -13.07
C PHE A 61 -8.26 8.29 -12.60
N LEU A 62 -6.94 8.49 -12.46
CA LEU A 62 -6.06 7.45 -11.89
C LEU A 62 -6.44 7.13 -10.44
N CYS A 63 -6.78 8.13 -9.63
CA CYS A 63 -7.23 7.93 -8.24
C CYS A 63 -8.46 7.02 -8.16
N GLY A 64 -9.48 7.30 -8.98
CA GLY A 64 -10.75 6.58 -8.97
C GLY A 64 -10.63 5.13 -9.43
N TYR A 65 -9.74 4.84 -10.39
CA TYR A 65 -9.55 3.50 -10.95
C TYR A 65 -8.27 2.78 -10.49
N HIS A 66 -7.54 3.33 -9.52
CA HIS A 66 -6.26 2.77 -9.06
C HIS A 66 -6.37 1.29 -8.68
N PHE A 67 -7.49 0.89 -8.07
CA PHE A 67 -7.74 -0.48 -7.63
C PHE A 67 -7.76 -1.46 -8.81
N THR A 68 -8.62 -1.21 -9.80
CA THR A 68 -8.68 -2.06 -11.00
C THR A 68 -7.37 -2.06 -11.78
N PHE A 69 -6.69 -0.91 -11.91
CA PHE A 69 -5.39 -0.87 -12.59
C PHE A 69 -4.32 -1.69 -11.85
N CYS A 70 -4.31 -1.66 -10.51
CA CYS A 70 -3.37 -2.43 -9.71
C CYS A 70 -3.67 -3.94 -9.67
N ASP A 71 -4.88 -4.36 -10.06
CA ASP A 71 -5.25 -5.78 -10.24
C ASP A 71 -4.69 -6.37 -11.53
N VAL A 72 -4.55 -5.55 -12.58
CA VAL A 72 -4.13 -6.01 -13.92
C VAL A 72 -2.64 -5.76 -14.21
N ILE A 73 -2.01 -4.83 -13.49
CA ILE A 73 -0.57 -4.57 -13.62
C ILE A 73 0.19 -5.52 -12.67
N PRO A 74 1.15 -6.32 -13.17
CA PRO A 74 1.95 -7.22 -12.34
C PRO A 74 2.61 -6.51 -11.15
N PRO A 75 2.73 -7.15 -9.98
CA PRO A 75 3.42 -6.57 -8.82
C PRO A 75 4.85 -6.15 -9.12
N SER A 76 5.54 -6.83 -10.03
CA SER A 76 6.91 -6.51 -10.47
C SER A 76 7.01 -5.19 -11.27
N CYS A 77 5.91 -4.66 -11.81
CA CYS A 77 5.89 -3.41 -12.57
C CYS A 77 5.81 -2.19 -11.65
N ILE A 78 6.76 -2.10 -10.72
CA ILE A 78 6.77 -1.14 -9.62
C ILE A 78 6.59 0.30 -10.11
N GLN A 79 7.34 0.73 -11.14
CA GLN A 79 7.25 2.10 -11.65
C GLN A 79 5.86 2.45 -12.20
N MET A 80 5.22 1.54 -12.96
CA MET A 80 3.87 1.77 -13.47
C MET A 80 2.86 1.91 -12.34
N ARG A 81 2.94 1.03 -11.33
CA ARG A 81 2.06 1.08 -10.16
C ARG A 81 2.30 2.34 -9.35
N ASN A 82 3.56 2.73 -9.14
CA ASN A 82 3.90 3.97 -8.45
C ASN A 82 3.31 5.20 -9.14
N ILE A 83 3.37 5.30 -10.47
CA ILE A 83 2.75 6.43 -11.20
C ILE A 83 1.25 6.52 -10.88
N ILE A 84 0.54 5.39 -10.87
CA ILE A 84 -0.90 5.33 -10.56
C ILE A 84 -1.17 5.66 -9.09
N LEU A 85 -0.40 5.07 -8.17
CA LEU A 85 -0.58 5.19 -6.73
C LEU A 85 -0.11 6.56 -6.18
N SER A 86 0.73 7.27 -6.93
CA SER A 86 1.13 8.64 -6.66
C SER A 86 0.12 9.69 -7.13
N ALA A 87 -0.95 9.31 -7.85
CA ALA A 87 -2.00 10.25 -8.21
C ALA A 87 -2.79 10.70 -6.97
N PHE A 88 -3.14 11.99 -6.94
CA PHE A 88 -3.93 12.60 -5.88
C PHE A 88 -4.81 13.75 -6.40
N PRO A 89 -5.90 14.14 -5.72
CA PRO A 89 -6.77 15.22 -6.16
C PRO A 89 -6.03 16.55 -6.33
N ARG A 90 -6.21 17.27 -7.45
CA ARG A 90 -5.44 18.49 -7.77
C ARG A 90 -5.59 19.63 -6.76
N ASN A 91 -6.71 19.68 -6.06
CA ASN A 91 -6.99 20.70 -5.03
C ASN A 91 -6.36 20.38 -3.67
N MET A 92 -5.71 19.21 -3.52
CA MET A 92 -5.02 18.83 -2.30
C MET A 92 -3.57 19.32 -2.32
N ARG A 93 -3.11 19.86 -1.20
CA ARG A 93 -1.70 20.17 -0.97
C ARG A 93 -1.10 19.09 -0.08
N LEU A 94 -0.16 18.34 -0.63
CA LEU A 94 0.52 17.30 0.14
C LEU A 94 1.51 17.96 1.12
N PRO A 95 1.46 17.63 2.43
CA PRO A 95 2.51 18.03 3.35
C PRO A 95 3.81 17.30 2.97
N ASP A 96 4.95 17.98 3.07
CA ASP A 96 6.24 17.37 2.75
C ASP A 96 6.56 16.25 3.76
N PRO A 97 6.73 14.98 3.33
CA PRO A 97 7.07 13.87 4.22
C PRO A 97 8.37 14.07 5.02
N SER A 98 9.28 14.91 4.53
CA SER A 98 10.55 15.22 5.20
C SER A 98 10.43 16.27 6.31
N THR A 99 9.26 16.91 6.48
CA THR A 99 9.03 17.92 7.52
C THR A 99 9.26 17.31 8.92
N PRO A 100 10.20 17.86 9.71
CA PRO A 100 10.44 17.36 11.07
C PRO A 100 9.18 17.43 11.94
N ASN A 101 8.92 16.38 12.71
CA ASN A 101 7.77 16.29 13.61
C ASN A 101 6.41 16.49 12.93
N LEU A 102 6.25 16.07 11.67
CA LEU A 102 4.98 16.09 10.96
C LEU A 102 3.93 15.28 11.72
N LYS A 103 2.89 15.95 12.23
CA LYS A 103 1.80 15.32 12.97
C LYS A 103 0.69 14.85 12.03
N ILE A 104 0.85 13.65 11.48
CA ILE A 104 -0.08 13.06 10.51
C ILE A 104 -1.50 12.97 11.08
N ASP A 105 -1.64 12.64 12.37
CA ASP A 105 -2.94 12.51 13.06
C ASP A 105 -3.74 13.83 13.16
N LEU A 106 -3.10 14.98 12.84
CA LEU A 106 -3.77 16.29 12.82
C LEU A 106 -4.26 16.70 11.43
N LEU A 107 -3.92 15.94 10.38
CA LEU A 107 -4.37 16.22 9.03
C LEU A 107 -5.87 15.95 8.92
N VAL A 108 -6.64 16.92 8.41
CA VAL A 108 -8.10 16.77 8.28
C VAL A 108 -8.45 15.71 7.24
N GLU A 109 -7.60 15.57 6.22
CA GLU A 109 -7.75 14.67 5.09
C GLU A 109 -7.79 13.20 5.52
N ILE A 110 -7.13 12.80 6.62
CA ILE A 110 -7.15 11.41 7.10
C ILE A 110 -8.54 10.98 7.58
N ASN A 111 -9.49 11.90 7.73
CA ASN A 111 -10.87 11.59 8.07
C ASN A 111 -11.78 11.43 6.83
N GLN A 112 -11.27 11.74 5.64
CA GLN A 112 -11.98 11.64 4.37
C GLN A 112 -11.63 10.35 3.64
N SER A 113 -12.66 9.60 3.22
CA SER A 113 -12.45 8.39 2.42
C SER A 113 -12.14 8.75 0.96
N PRO A 114 -11.18 8.05 0.32
CA PRO A 114 -10.85 8.30 -1.08
C PRO A 114 -12.00 7.85 -2.00
N LEU A 115 -12.10 8.48 -3.17
CA LEU A 115 -13.01 8.04 -4.21
C LEU A 115 -12.48 6.73 -4.84
N ILE A 116 -13.33 5.70 -4.87
CA ILE A 116 -13.05 4.43 -5.54
C ILE A 116 -14.21 4.16 -6.50
N LEU A 117 -13.92 4.13 -7.80
CA LEU A 117 -14.90 3.88 -8.87
C LEU A 117 -14.92 2.42 -9.32
N SER A 118 -14.05 1.59 -8.74
CA SER A 118 -13.97 0.15 -9.01
C SER A 118 -14.92 -0.63 -8.11
N ASP A 119 -15.43 -1.76 -8.60
CA ASP A 119 -16.25 -2.68 -7.80
C ASP A 119 -15.36 -3.55 -6.88
N VAL A 120 -15.08 -3.03 -5.68
CA VAL A 120 -14.10 -3.61 -4.74
C VAL A 120 -14.45 -5.03 -4.33
N ASP A 121 -15.74 -5.34 -4.15
CA ASP A 121 -16.20 -6.65 -3.66
C ASP A 121 -16.57 -7.63 -4.79
N ALA A 122 -16.32 -7.29 -6.06
CA ALA A 122 -16.59 -8.14 -7.21
C ALA A 122 -15.93 -9.53 -7.09
N SER A 123 -14.63 -9.59 -6.79
CA SER A 123 -13.91 -10.86 -6.64
C SER A 123 -14.42 -11.68 -5.46
N LEU A 124 -14.80 -11.01 -4.35
CA LEU A 124 -15.39 -11.67 -3.18
C LEU A 124 -16.76 -12.27 -3.50
N LYS A 125 -17.60 -11.57 -4.27
CA LYS A 125 -18.91 -12.05 -4.73
C LYS A 125 -18.75 -13.27 -5.65
N VAL A 126 -17.84 -13.21 -6.62
CA VAL A 126 -17.55 -14.32 -7.55
C VAL A 126 -17.07 -15.57 -6.80
N LYS A 127 -16.24 -15.39 -5.76
CA LYS A 127 -15.78 -16.50 -4.90
C LYS A 127 -16.76 -16.90 -3.79
N GLN A 128 -17.95 -16.27 -3.74
CA GLN A 128 -18.95 -16.48 -2.69
C GLN A 128 -18.36 -16.31 -1.27
N MET A 129 -17.45 -15.35 -1.11
CA MET A 129 -16.67 -15.10 0.12
C MET A 129 -17.14 -13.87 0.88
N LYS A 130 -17.91 -13.00 0.24
CA LYS A 130 -18.37 -11.75 0.84
C LYS A 130 -19.21 -11.98 2.10
N THR A 131 -20.19 -12.89 2.05
CA THR A 131 -21.09 -13.17 3.17
C THR A 131 -20.33 -13.67 4.40
N ASP A 132 -19.42 -14.63 4.20
CA ASP A 132 -18.61 -15.19 5.29
C ASP A 132 -17.70 -14.13 5.93
N VAL A 133 -17.13 -13.23 5.12
CA VAL A 133 -16.34 -12.08 5.61
C VAL A 133 -17.24 -11.14 6.43
N ASP A 134 -18.41 -10.79 5.93
CA ASP A 134 -19.35 -9.89 6.62
C ASP A 134 -19.82 -10.50 7.96
N GLU A 135 -20.08 -11.80 8.00
CA GLU A 135 -20.45 -12.53 9.21
C GLU A 135 -19.31 -12.57 10.21
N TYR A 136 -18.08 -12.92 9.77
CA TYR A 136 -16.90 -12.93 10.62
C TYR A 136 -16.61 -11.53 11.21
N LEU A 137 -16.71 -10.47 10.40
CA LEU A 137 -16.50 -9.10 10.87
C LEU A 137 -17.57 -8.61 11.85
N LYS A 138 -18.75 -9.24 11.89
CA LYS A 138 -19.82 -8.91 12.84
C LYS A 138 -19.76 -9.74 14.12
N MET A 139 -19.49 -11.04 14.00
CA MET A 139 -19.61 -12.00 15.11
C MET A 139 -18.26 -12.47 15.68
N GLY A 140 -17.15 -12.20 14.99
CA GLY A 140 -15.82 -12.67 15.36
C GLY A 140 -15.67 -14.19 15.34
N GLN A 141 -14.66 -14.70 16.06
CA GLN A 141 -14.32 -16.13 16.10
C GLN A 141 -15.45 -17.03 16.66
N GLN A 142 -16.32 -16.50 17.52
CA GLN A 142 -17.40 -17.31 18.11
C GLN A 142 -18.52 -17.63 17.13
N GLY A 143 -18.62 -16.91 16.00
CA GLY A 143 -19.71 -17.06 15.03
C GLY A 143 -19.31 -17.64 13.67
N SER A 144 -18.02 -17.87 13.40
CA SER A 144 -17.59 -18.26 12.05
C SER A 144 -16.25 -19.00 12.02
N SER A 145 -16.20 -20.12 11.28
CA SER A 145 -14.97 -20.88 10.98
C SER A 145 -14.21 -20.34 9.76
N PHE A 146 -14.58 -19.15 9.28
CA PHE A 146 -14.07 -18.54 8.04
C PHE A 146 -12.55 -18.59 7.90
N LEU A 147 -11.81 -18.32 8.99
CA LEU A 147 -10.35 -18.29 8.98
C LEU A 147 -9.73 -19.65 8.61
N SER A 148 -10.28 -20.76 9.12
CA SER A 148 -9.70 -22.11 8.99
C SER A 148 -9.61 -22.64 7.55
N GLY A 149 -10.32 -22.04 6.60
CA GLY A 149 -10.28 -22.40 5.18
C GLY A 149 -9.86 -21.25 4.28
N MET A 150 -9.49 -20.10 4.84
CA MET A 150 -9.31 -18.85 4.09
C MET A 150 -8.20 -18.99 3.05
N LYS A 151 -7.03 -19.50 3.43
CA LYS A 151 -5.91 -19.73 2.50
C LYS A 151 -6.32 -20.56 1.29
N GLN A 152 -7.03 -21.66 1.50
CA GLN A 152 -7.43 -22.55 0.41
C GLN A 152 -8.36 -21.85 -0.59
N ARG A 153 -9.20 -20.92 -0.11
CA ARG A 153 -10.08 -20.12 -0.98
C ARG A 153 -9.32 -19.09 -1.81
N LEU A 154 -8.17 -18.62 -1.32
CA LEU A 154 -7.31 -17.69 -2.05
C LEU A 154 -6.51 -18.36 -3.18
N LEU A 155 -6.46 -19.69 -3.21
CA LEU A 155 -5.76 -20.44 -4.26
C LEU A 155 -6.61 -20.55 -5.54
N LEU A 156 -5.92 -20.50 -6.67
CA LEU A 156 -6.44 -20.80 -8.00
C LEU A 156 -6.45 -22.31 -8.26
N LEU A 157 -7.28 -22.73 -9.20
CA LEU A 157 -7.18 -24.07 -9.77
C LEU A 157 -5.86 -24.18 -10.58
N PRO A 158 -5.25 -25.38 -10.69
CA PRO A 158 -3.95 -25.54 -11.36
C PRO A 158 -3.87 -24.93 -12.77
N ILE A 159 -4.97 -25.02 -13.55
CA ILE A 159 -5.01 -24.50 -14.92
C ILE A 159 -5.00 -22.96 -14.97
N ASP A 160 -5.66 -22.32 -14.00
CA ASP A 160 -5.71 -20.87 -13.89
C ASP A 160 -4.41 -20.34 -13.28
N ALA A 161 -3.82 -21.09 -12.34
CA ALA A 161 -2.52 -20.79 -11.77
C ALA A 161 -1.41 -20.75 -12.84
N ALA A 162 -1.40 -21.72 -13.76
CA ALA A 162 -0.46 -21.75 -14.87
C ALA A 162 -0.59 -20.53 -15.79
N ARG A 163 -1.82 -20.06 -16.04
CA ARG A 163 -2.08 -18.85 -16.85
C ARG A 163 -1.67 -17.58 -16.13
N ALA A 164 -2.00 -17.48 -14.84
CA ALA A 164 -1.71 -16.32 -14.00
C ALA A 164 -0.23 -16.22 -13.59
N GLY A 165 0.55 -17.30 -13.74
CA GLY A 165 1.94 -17.35 -13.28
C GLY A 165 2.10 -17.30 -11.76
N THR A 166 1.02 -17.56 -11.02
CA THR A 166 0.96 -17.61 -9.56
C THR A 166 -0.14 -18.59 -9.16
N ARG A 167 -0.01 -19.23 -8.01
CA ARG A 167 -1.07 -20.08 -7.46
C ARG A 167 -2.17 -19.31 -6.73
N TYR A 168 -2.01 -18.00 -6.55
CA TYR A 168 -2.92 -17.16 -5.79
C TYR A 168 -3.84 -16.34 -6.70
N ASN A 169 -5.09 -16.18 -6.27
CA ASN A 169 -6.02 -15.27 -6.91
C ASN A 169 -5.73 -13.83 -6.45
N ILE A 170 -4.88 -13.12 -7.20
CA ILE A 170 -4.43 -11.75 -6.86
C ILE A 170 -5.63 -10.78 -6.73
N PRO A 171 -6.60 -10.71 -7.67
CA PRO A 171 -7.76 -9.84 -7.51
C PRO A 171 -8.57 -10.14 -6.25
N LEU A 172 -8.69 -11.42 -5.86
CA LEU A 172 -9.38 -11.79 -4.63
C LEU A 172 -8.63 -11.34 -3.38
N ILE A 173 -7.30 -11.45 -3.35
CA ILE A 173 -6.47 -10.93 -2.24
C ILE A 173 -6.63 -9.42 -2.13
N ASN A 174 -6.53 -8.70 -3.25
CA ASN A 174 -6.69 -7.25 -3.29
C ASN A 174 -8.08 -6.82 -2.81
N SER A 175 -9.14 -7.48 -3.29
CA SER A 175 -10.51 -7.26 -2.84
C SER A 175 -10.70 -7.55 -1.36
N LEU A 176 -10.18 -8.68 -0.86
CA LEU A 176 -10.29 -9.05 0.55
C LEU A 176 -9.65 -7.98 1.44
N VAL A 177 -8.42 -7.56 1.13
CA VAL A 177 -7.68 -6.58 1.92
C VAL A 177 -8.41 -5.24 1.97
N LEU A 178 -8.76 -4.70 0.81
CA LEU A 178 -9.41 -3.39 0.75
C LEU A 178 -10.81 -3.42 1.36
N TYR A 179 -11.61 -4.45 1.06
CA TYR A 179 -12.95 -4.58 1.60
C TYR A 179 -12.96 -4.72 3.12
N VAL A 180 -12.11 -5.59 3.68
CA VAL A 180 -11.97 -5.77 5.14
C VAL A 180 -11.56 -4.47 5.82
N GLY A 181 -10.60 -3.73 5.25
CA GLY A 181 -10.21 -2.42 5.76
C GLY A 181 -11.36 -1.41 5.71
N MET A 182 -12.10 -1.34 4.60
CA MET A 182 -13.28 -0.46 4.47
C MET A 182 -14.34 -0.76 5.52
N GLN A 183 -14.67 -2.03 5.74
CA GLN A 183 -15.64 -2.44 6.76
C GLN A 183 -15.14 -2.12 8.17
N ALA A 184 -13.86 -2.39 8.47
CA ALA A 184 -13.27 -2.07 9.77
C ALA A 184 -13.35 -0.57 10.08
N MET A 185 -12.98 0.29 9.11
CA MET A 185 -13.09 1.75 9.25
C MET A 185 -14.54 2.21 9.45
N GLN A 186 -15.49 1.60 8.75
CA GLN A 186 -16.92 1.93 8.91
C GLN A 186 -17.42 1.56 10.31
N GLN A 187 -17.05 0.39 10.84
CA GLN A 187 -17.40 -0.04 12.19
C GLN A 187 -16.78 0.87 13.26
N LEU A 188 -15.53 1.31 13.06
CA LEU A 188 -14.86 2.25 13.97
C LEU A 188 -15.59 3.60 14.01
N LYS A 189 -15.92 4.18 12.86
CA LYS A 189 -16.69 5.44 12.77
C LYS A 189 -18.05 5.34 13.46
N ALA A 190 -18.72 4.18 13.40
CA ALA A 190 -20.00 3.96 14.07
C ALA A 190 -19.88 3.87 15.61
N ARG A 191 -18.73 3.47 16.15
CA ARG A 191 -18.49 3.32 17.59
C ARG A 191 -18.04 4.63 18.27
N THR A 192 -17.54 5.61 17.51
CA THR A 192 -17.11 6.90 18.04
C THR A 192 -18.29 7.89 18.06
N PRO A 193 -18.82 8.28 19.22
CA PRO A 193 -19.92 9.26 19.29
C PRO A 193 -19.46 10.65 18.81
N PRO A 194 -20.34 11.43 18.14
CA PRO A 194 -20.00 12.71 17.50
C PRO A 194 -19.67 13.87 18.47
N HIS A 195 -19.74 13.66 19.80
CA HIS A 195 -19.56 14.70 20.82
C HIS A 195 -18.40 14.47 21.79
N VAL A 196 -17.56 13.46 21.58
CA VAL A 196 -16.34 13.28 22.36
C VAL A 196 -15.18 13.86 21.55
N GLN A 197 -14.65 15.00 22.00
CA GLN A 197 -13.36 15.50 21.51
C GLN A 197 -12.32 14.39 21.67
N PRO A 198 -11.45 14.12 20.69
CA PRO A 198 -10.44 13.08 20.78
C PRO A 198 -9.34 13.50 21.77
N MET A 199 -9.64 13.48 23.07
CA MET A 199 -8.64 13.61 24.12
C MET A 199 -8.02 12.24 24.41
N ALA A 200 -6.76 12.12 24.02
CA ALA A 200 -5.69 11.31 24.62
C ALA A 200 -5.89 9.79 24.88
N SER A 201 -7.03 9.21 24.52
CA SER A 201 -7.16 7.76 24.32
C SER A 201 -7.13 7.52 22.82
N SER A 202 -5.99 7.05 22.30
CA SER A 202 -5.82 6.85 20.87
C SER A 202 -6.96 5.95 20.34
N PRO A 203 -7.68 6.35 19.27
CA PRO A 203 -8.63 5.48 18.56
C PRO A 203 -8.04 4.10 18.20
N LEU A 204 -6.70 4.00 18.20
CA LEU A 204 -5.89 2.81 17.97
C LEU A 204 -5.96 1.77 19.10
N ALA A 205 -6.45 2.10 20.30
CA ALA A 205 -6.63 1.09 21.35
C ALA A 205 -7.84 0.16 21.07
N GLY A 206 -8.92 0.70 20.48
CA GLY A 206 -10.05 -0.11 20.01
C GLY A 206 -9.75 -0.92 18.75
N PHE A 207 -8.69 -0.56 18.01
CA PHE A 207 -8.23 -1.23 16.80
C PHE A 207 -7.64 -2.62 17.06
N LEU A 208 -6.96 -2.82 18.20
CA LEU A 208 -6.27 -4.08 18.53
C LEU A 208 -7.24 -5.26 18.75
N VAL A 209 -8.53 -5.00 18.88
CA VAL A 209 -9.57 -6.00 19.15
C VAL A 209 -10.49 -6.21 17.93
N SER A 210 -10.09 -5.78 16.72
CA SER A 210 -10.93 -5.87 15.52
C SER A 210 -10.77 -7.22 14.81
N ALA A 211 -11.89 -7.86 14.47
CA ALA A 211 -11.95 -9.06 13.62
C ALA A 211 -11.22 -8.87 12.27
N ALA A 212 -11.08 -7.65 11.78
CA ALA A 212 -10.27 -7.37 10.58
C ALA A 212 -8.77 -7.68 10.79
N LEU A 213 -8.25 -7.41 11.98
CA LEU A 213 -6.87 -7.68 12.33
C LEU A 213 -6.61 -9.19 12.41
N ASP A 214 -7.56 -9.96 12.95
CA ASP A 214 -7.49 -11.43 12.96
C ASP A 214 -7.34 -11.98 11.54
N ILE A 215 -8.10 -11.45 10.58
CA ILE A 215 -7.99 -11.83 9.16
C ILE A 215 -6.57 -11.55 8.66
N PHE A 216 -6.04 -10.35 8.88
CA PHE A 216 -4.70 -9.98 8.41
C PHE A 216 -3.57 -10.78 9.08
N GLN A 217 -3.66 -11.03 10.39
CA GLN A 217 -2.71 -11.87 11.12
C GLN A 217 -2.78 -13.32 10.64
N THR A 218 -3.99 -13.84 10.37
CA THR A 218 -4.17 -15.19 9.80
C THR A 218 -3.54 -15.29 8.41
N LEU A 219 -3.73 -14.28 7.56
CA LEU A 219 -3.09 -14.24 6.24
C LEU A 219 -1.56 -14.27 6.36
N LEU A 220 -0.97 -13.51 7.30
CA LEU A 220 0.47 -13.57 7.53
C LEU A 220 0.95 -14.92 8.09
N ALA A 221 0.18 -15.54 8.98
CA ALA A 221 0.58 -16.81 9.59
C ALA A 221 0.46 -18.00 8.62
N GLU A 222 -0.59 -18.03 7.80
CA GLU A 222 -0.89 -19.20 6.96
C GLU A 222 -0.29 -19.12 5.55
N LEU A 223 -0.17 -17.93 4.98
CA LEU A 223 0.37 -17.77 3.63
C LEU A 223 1.88 -18.05 3.60
N ASP A 224 2.34 -18.66 2.52
CA ASP A 224 3.77 -18.79 2.27
C ASP A 224 4.36 -17.46 1.79
N THR A 225 5.66 -17.47 1.46
CA THR A 225 6.40 -16.27 1.05
C THR A 225 5.74 -15.52 -0.10
N GLU A 226 5.25 -16.23 -1.12
CA GLU A 226 4.56 -15.64 -2.27
C GLU A 226 3.22 -15.02 -1.85
N GLY A 227 2.39 -15.76 -1.10
CA GLY A 227 1.08 -15.25 -0.66
C GLY A 227 1.22 -14.03 0.25
N ARG A 228 2.18 -14.05 1.19
CA ARG A 228 2.50 -12.90 2.05
C ARG A 228 2.95 -11.69 1.24
N TYR A 229 3.80 -11.89 0.24
CA TYR A 229 4.24 -10.81 -0.64
C TYR A 229 3.06 -10.16 -1.39
N LEU A 230 2.11 -10.95 -1.89
CA LEU A 230 0.90 -10.46 -2.55
C LEU A 230 -0.03 -9.72 -1.58
N PHE A 231 -0.25 -10.27 -0.38
CA PHE A 231 -1.03 -9.63 0.68
C PHE A 231 -0.43 -8.27 1.09
N LEU A 232 0.87 -8.23 1.38
CA LEU A 232 1.56 -6.99 1.76
C LEU A 232 1.54 -5.97 0.63
N ASN A 233 1.64 -6.40 -0.62
CA ASN A 233 1.45 -5.54 -1.79
C ASN A 233 0.03 -4.95 -1.84
N ALA A 234 -1.00 -5.74 -1.54
CA ALA A 234 -2.39 -5.28 -1.51
C ALA A 234 -2.61 -4.19 -0.45
N VAL A 235 -1.97 -4.34 0.72
CA VAL A 235 -1.95 -3.33 1.78
C VAL A 235 -1.18 -2.09 1.35
N ALA A 236 0.04 -2.26 0.80
CA ALA A 236 0.90 -1.16 0.36
C ALA A 236 0.29 -0.34 -0.80
N ASN A 237 -0.59 -0.93 -1.62
CA ASN A 237 -1.35 -0.20 -2.64
C ASN A 237 -2.28 0.87 -2.06
N GLN A 238 -2.61 0.79 -0.78
CA GLN A 238 -3.49 1.75 -0.13
C GLN A 238 -2.73 2.94 0.47
N LEU A 239 -1.39 2.89 0.47
CA LEU A 239 -0.50 3.95 0.96
C LEU A 239 -0.32 5.05 -0.10
N ARG A 240 -1.36 5.86 -0.32
CA ARG A 240 -1.44 6.88 -1.38
C ARG A 240 -1.37 8.29 -0.78
N TYR A 241 -2.19 9.24 -1.22
CA TYR A 241 -2.27 10.56 -0.62
C TYR A 241 -2.96 10.55 0.75
N PRO A 242 -2.91 11.61 1.57
CA PRO A 242 -3.63 11.69 2.84
C PRO A 242 -5.13 11.39 2.68
N ASN A 243 -5.58 10.27 3.26
CA ASN A 243 -6.98 9.84 3.32
C ASN A 243 -7.13 8.76 4.40
N THR A 244 -8.37 8.40 4.74
CA THR A 244 -8.67 7.38 5.78
C THR A 244 -8.02 6.03 5.51
N HIS A 245 -7.99 5.57 4.25
CA HIS A 245 -7.43 4.27 3.92
C HIS A 245 -5.91 4.28 4.08
N THR A 246 -5.25 5.33 3.61
CA THR A 246 -3.79 5.48 3.75
C THR A 246 -3.38 5.51 5.23
N HIS A 247 -4.11 6.24 6.07
CA HIS A 247 -3.86 6.25 7.51
C HIS A 247 -4.07 4.86 8.14
N TYR A 248 -5.20 4.22 7.86
CA TYR A 248 -5.53 2.88 8.36
C TYR A 248 -4.49 1.83 7.96
N PHE A 249 -4.15 1.73 6.69
CA PHE A 249 -3.22 0.71 6.19
C PHE A 249 -1.76 1.01 6.53
N SER A 250 -1.38 2.28 6.70
CA SER A 250 -0.08 2.64 7.28
C SER A 250 0.03 2.10 8.69
N PHE A 251 -1.00 2.30 9.51
CA PHE A 251 -1.01 1.80 10.87
C PHE A 251 -1.02 0.26 10.92
N ILE A 252 -1.81 -0.41 10.07
CA ILE A 252 -1.79 -1.88 9.94
C ILE A 252 -0.38 -2.39 9.66
N LEU A 253 0.34 -1.84 8.68
CA LEU A 253 1.70 -2.31 8.36
C LEU A 253 2.68 -2.10 9.50
N LEU A 254 2.66 -0.94 10.13
CA LEU A 254 3.53 -0.63 11.27
C LEU A 254 3.23 -1.54 12.47
N TYR A 255 1.95 -1.82 12.73
CA TYR A 255 1.53 -2.77 13.76
C TYR A 255 2.01 -4.19 13.46
N LEU A 256 1.77 -4.69 12.24
CA LEU A 256 2.21 -6.03 11.83
C LEU A 256 3.74 -6.18 11.85
N PHE A 257 4.47 -5.10 11.59
CA PHE A 257 5.93 -5.07 11.74
C PHE A 257 6.35 -5.18 13.21
N ALA A 258 5.70 -4.43 14.11
CA ALA A 258 6.05 -4.38 15.52
C ALA A 258 5.71 -5.66 16.28
N GLU A 259 4.54 -6.24 16.04
CA GLU A 259 4.00 -7.37 16.81
C GLU A 259 4.33 -8.74 16.21
N SER A 260 5.05 -8.79 15.08
CA SER A 260 5.43 -10.07 14.50
C SER A 260 6.50 -10.79 15.33
N ASN A 261 6.22 -12.06 15.66
CA ASN A 261 7.18 -12.97 16.29
C ASN A 261 8.13 -13.66 15.30
N GLN A 262 7.86 -13.57 13.98
CA GLN A 262 8.68 -14.19 12.95
C GLN A 262 9.43 -13.11 12.18
N GLU A 263 10.77 -13.18 12.14
CA GLU A 263 11.63 -12.16 11.50
C GLU A 263 11.38 -11.99 9.98
N ILE A 264 10.93 -13.06 9.32
CA ILE A 264 10.59 -13.02 7.89
C ILE A 264 9.44 -12.05 7.58
N ILE A 265 8.53 -11.77 8.51
CA ILE A 265 7.41 -10.83 8.29
C ILE A 265 7.90 -9.38 8.21
N PRO A 266 8.63 -8.82 9.21
CA PRO A 266 9.20 -7.48 9.10
C PRO A 266 10.15 -7.36 7.90
N GLU A 267 10.94 -8.40 7.58
CA GLU A 267 11.77 -8.42 6.37
C GLU A 267 10.93 -8.25 5.09
N GLN A 268 9.83 -9.01 4.95
CA GLN A 268 8.94 -8.90 3.79
C GLN A 268 8.21 -7.55 3.73
N ILE A 269 7.79 -7.00 4.87
CA ILE A 269 7.21 -5.64 4.93
C ILE A 269 8.23 -4.62 4.44
N THR A 270 9.47 -4.69 4.94
CA THR A 270 10.56 -3.81 4.52
C THR A 270 10.84 -3.95 3.03
N ARG A 271 10.91 -5.19 2.50
CA ARG A 271 11.10 -5.44 1.07
C ARG A 271 10.02 -4.78 0.21
N VAL A 272 8.74 -4.94 0.57
CA VAL A 272 7.61 -4.36 -0.18
C VAL A 272 7.63 -2.84 -0.17
N LEU A 273 8.01 -2.22 0.95
CA LEU A 273 8.15 -0.76 1.02
C LEU A 273 9.38 -0.29 0.22
N LEU A 274 10.52 -0.95 0.39
CA LEU A 274 11.79 -0.56 -0.21
C LEU A 274 11.80 -0.71 -1.73
N GLU A 275 11.30 -1.83 -2.27
CA GLU A 275 11.26 -2.05 -3.72
C GLU A 275 10.49 -0.93 -4.45
N ARG A 276 9.50 -0.34 -3.77
CA ARG A 276 8.71 0.80 -4.27
C ARG A 276 9.43 2.14 -4.14
N LEU A 277 10.46 2.26 -3.31
CA LEU A 277 11.22 3.50 -3.11
C LEU A 277 12.52 3.57 -3.92
N ILE A 278 13.10 2.42 -4.27
CA ILE A 278 14.36 2.37 -5.04
C ILE A 278 14.17 2.64 -6.55
N VAL A 279 12.92 2.64 -7.03
CA VAL A 279 12.61 3.00 -8.41
C VAL A 279 12.57 4.51 -8.62
N SER A 280 12.64 4.94 -9.87
CA SER A 280 12.47 6.34 -10.23
C SER A 280 11.12 6.90 -9.76
N ARG A 281 11.12 8.19 -9.42
CA ARG A 281 9.93 8.96 -9.07
C ARG A 281 8.84 8.83 -10.16
N PRO A 282 7.55 8.97 -9.80
CA PRO A 282 7.02 9.42 -8.51
C PRO A 282 6.95 8.31 -7.45
N HIS A 283 6.83 8.72 -6.18
CA HIS A 283 6.61 7.82 -5.03
C HIS A 283 5.30 8.21 -4.34
N PRO A 284 4.44 7.26 -3.93
CA PRO A 284 3.23 7.59 -3.19
C PRO A 284 3.53 8.26 -1.85
N TRP A 285 2.76 9.27 -1.47
CA TRP A 285 2.99 10.04 -0.24
C TRP A 285 2.95 9.16 1.02
N GLY A 286 1.92 8.35 1.15
CA GLY A 286 1.70 7.45 2.28
C GLY A 286 2.79 6.39 2.38
N LEU A 287 3.31 5.92 1.24
CA LEU A 287 4.44 4.99 1.22
C LEU A 287 5.67 5.62 1.88
N LEU A 288 6.01 6.85 1.50
CA LEU A 288 7.12 7.60 2.11
C LEU A 288 6.88 7.80 3.60
N ILE A 289 5.68 8.22 3.99
CA ILE A 289 5.31 8.45 5.39
C ILE A 289 5.45 7.19 6.24
N THR A 290 4.89 6.06 5.78
CA THR A 290 4.98 4.78 6.49
C THR A 290 6.44 4.33 6.62
N PHE A 291 7.24 4.50 5.56
CA PHE A 291 8.65 4.11 5.59
C PHE A 291 9.49 5.01 6.50
N ILE A 292 9.26 6.34 6.47
CA ILE A 292 9.93 7.30 7.36
C ILE A 292 9.61 7.00 8.82
N GLU A 293 8.34 6.74 9.15
CA GLU A 293 7.91 6.37 10.51
C GLU A 293 8.61 5.08 10.97
N LEU A 294 8.69 4.08 10.09
CA LEU A 294 9.34 2.80 10.38
C LEU A 294 10.82 2.96 10.74
N ILE A 295 11.56 3.81 10.01
CA ILE A 295 13.01 3.98 10.21
C ILE A 295 13.37 5.03 11.27
N LYS A 296 12.51 6.00 11.56
CA LYS A 296 12.78 7.07 12.54
C LYS A 296 12.25 6.75 13.93
N ASN A 297 11.14 6.05 14.06
CA ASN A 297 10.55 5.77 15.38
C ASN A 297 11.30 4.61 16.06
N PRO A 298 11.96 4.84 17.22
CA PRO A 298 12.75 3.83 17.90
C PRO A 298 11.92 2.61 18.35
N ARG A 299 10.60 2.74 18.46
CA ARG A 299 9.68 1.64 18.80
C ARG A 299 9.86 0.43 17.87
N TYR A 300 10.13 0.66 16.58
CA TYR A 300 10.23 -0.44 15.61
C TYR A 300 11.60 -1.13 15.62
N ASN A 301 12.60 -0.50 16.26
CA ASN A 301 13.97 -1.01 16.35
C ASN A 301 14.53 -1.43 14.97
N PHE A 302 14.20 -0.66 13.92
CA PHE A 302 14.40 -1.04 12.52
C PHE A 302 15.88 -1.31 12.19
N TRP A 303 16.77 -0.36 12.51
CA TRP A 303 18.20 -0.44 12.19
C TRP A 303 18.95 -1.57 12.90
N ASN A 304 18.38 -2.11 13.97
CA ASN A 304 18.97 -3.21 14.74
C ASN A 304 18.44 -4.59 14.31
N ARG A 305 17.63 -4.68 13.26
CA ARG A 305 17.15 -5.97 12.71
C ARG A 305 18.25 -6.64 11.90
N THR A 306 18.35 -7.98 11.97
CA THR A 306 19.48 -8.69 11.37
C THR A 306 19.50 -8.63 9.84
N PHE A 307 18.33 -8.56 9.20
CA PHE A 307 18.21 -8.44 7.75
C PHE A 307 18.62 -7.06 7.20
N ILE A 308 18.79 -6.04 8.05
CA ILE A 308 19.27 -4.71 7.62
C ILE A 308 20.80 -4.69 7.45
N SER A 309 21.52 -5.37 8.35
CA SER A 309 22.99 -5.46 8.36
C SER A 309 23.53 -6.76 7.76
N CYS A 310 22.68 -7.54 7.07
CA CYS A 310 23.08 -8.83 6.52
C CYS A 310 24.09 -8.72 5.36
N ALA A 311 24.15 -7.58 4.67
CA ALA A 311 25.13 -7.28 3.64
C ALA A 311 25.40 -5.76 3.53
N PRO A 312 26.65 -5.32 3.28
CA PRO A 312 26.99 -3.90 3.14
C PRO A 312 26.21 -3.18 2.03
N GLU A 313 25.84 -3.88 0.96
CA GLU A 313 25.06 -3.32 -0.14
C GLU A 313 23.63 -2.98 0.30
N ILE A 314 23.04 -3.79 1.18
CA ILE A 314 21.69 -3.58 1.72
C ILE A 314 21.69 -2.39 2.66
N GLU A 315 22.69 -2.28 3.54
CA GLU A 315 22.86 -1.14 4.43
C GLU A 315 22.99 0.18 3.65
N LYS A 316 23.88 0.22 2.64
CA LYS A 316 24.04 1.40 1.76
C LYS A 316 22.75 1.75 1.02
N LEU A 317 21.97 0.76 0.61
CA LEU A 317 20.68 0.98 -0.05
C LEU A 317 19.70 1.70 0.90
N PHE A 318 19.60 1.24 2.14
CA PHE A 318 18.75 1.87 3.15
C PHE A 318 19.21 3.27 3.52
N GLU A 319 20.51 3.51 3.66
CA GLU A 319 21.06 4.85 3.88
C GLU A 319 20.76 5.79 2.71
N SER A 320 20.86 5.31 1.46
CA SER A 320 20.52 6.10 0.27
C SER A 320 19.04 6.48 0.23
N VAL A 321 18.14 5.53 0.52
CA VAL A 321 16.70 5.79 0.53
C VAL A 321 16.31 6.69 1.70
N SER A 322 16.89 6.48 2.90
CA SER A 322 16.68 7.32 4.08
C SER A 322 17.04 8.79 3.77
N ARG A 323 18.21 9.04 3.17
CA ARG A 323 18.63 10.38 2.75
C ARG A 323 17.69 10.98 1.71
N SER A 324 17.25 10.19 0.71
CA SER A 324 16.26 10.64 -0.28
C SER A 324 14.90 11.00 0.33
N CYS A 325 14.57 10.45 1.50
CA CYS A 325 13.33 10.71 2.22
C CYS A 325 13.48 11.82 3.30
N GLY A 326 14.62 12.51 3.36
CA GLY A 326 14.89 13.56 4.35
C GLY A 326 15.32 13.04 5.72
N GLY A 327 16.00 11.89 5.78
CA GLY A 327 16.71 11.41 6.96
C GLY A 327 18.12 12.03 7.05
N ALA A 328 18.44 12.67 8.18
CA ALA A 328 19.82 12.85 8.61
C ALA A 328 20.31 11.53 9.24
N ASN A 329 21.59 11.21 9.10
CA ASN A 329 22.17 10.00 9.68
C ASN A 329 22.10 10.05 11.22
N PRO A 330 21.67 8.97 11.91
CA PRO A 330 21.76 8.89 13.37
C PRO A 330 23.20 9.00 13.89
N LEU A 331 24.20 8.73 13.04
CA LEU A 331 25.63 8.79 13.35
C LEU A 331 26.21 10.22 13.35
N ASP A 332 25.50 11.21 12.79
CA ASP A 332 26.00 12.59 12.75
C ASP A 332 25.67 13.38 14.03
N GLU A 333 24.69 12.96 14.85
CA GLU A 333 24.36 13.65 16.11
C GLU A 333 25.36 13.34 17.24
N SER A 334 26.13 12.26 17.16
CA SER A 334 27.14 11.91 18.17
C SER A 334 28.47 12.65 18.02
N THR A 335 28.68 13.41 16.94
CA THR A 335 30.00 13.95 16.58
C THR A 335 30.13 15.47 16.71
N VAL A 336 29.08 16.18 17.18
CA VAL A 336 29.10 17.65 17.31
C VAL A 336 29.13 18.12 18.78
N SER A 337 29.14 17.22 19.76
CA SER A 337 29.20 17.55 21.20
C SER A 337 30.59 17.36 21.81
N GLY A 338 31.66 17.75 21.10
CA GLY A 338 33.03 17.69 21.63
C GLY A 338 34.02 18.66 20.97
N GLY A 339 34.38 19.73 21.69
CA GLY A 339 35.50 20.63 21.41
C GLY A 339 35.09 21.92 20.68
N PHE A 340 35.42 23.14 21.09
CA PHE A 340 36.44 23.63 22.01
C PHE A 340 35.94 24.89 22.74
N SER A 341 36.31 24.99 24.01
CA SER A 341 36.35 26.24 24.78
C SER A 341 37.80 26.71 24.77
N GLU A 342 38.07 27.97 24.36
CA GLU A 342 39.23 28.83 24.71
C GLU A 342 39.17 30.09 23.80
N ASN A 343 38.85 31.27 24.33
CA ASN A 343 39.71 32.27 25.00
C ASN A 343 40.55 33.14 24.05
N MET A 344 40.43 34.47 24.27
CA MET A 344 41.38 35.57 23.97
C MET A 344 41.81 35.73 22.50
N HIS A 345 41.63 36.86 21.82
CA HIS A 345 41.81 38.26 22.20
C HIS A 345 41.08 39.19 21.23
#